data_AF-A0A7V8Y732-F1
#
_entry.id   AF-A0A7V8Y732-F1
#
_cell.length_a   1.000
_cell.length_b   1.000
_cell.length_c   1.000
_cell.angle_alpha   90.00
_cell.angle_beta   90.00
_cell.angle_gamma   90.00
#
_symmetry.space_group_name_H-M   'P 1'
#
loop_
_entity.id
_entity.type
_entity.pdbx_description
1 polymer ?
#
loop_
_entity_poly.entity_id
_entity_poly.type
_entity_poly.pdbx_seq_one_letter_code
_entity_poly.pdbx_strand_id
1 'polypeptide(L)'
;MVIFALPPAELGIHPAEGPTYDSGVRHQLTLMCDDINQTIKELRDKGIEVRGNPLDEGWGITTTLILPGDVEVELYEHRHPTAI
;
A
#
# COMPACT_ATOMS: atom_id res chain seq x y z
N MET A 1 -15.42 16.91 -1.33
CA MET A 1 -14.07 17.25 -0.84
C MET A 1 -13.96 16.74 0.59
N VAL A 2 -13.19 15.69 0.82
CA VAL A 2 -12.85 15.21 2.17
C VAL A 2 -11.35 15.36 2.34
N ILE A 3 -10.93 15.94 3.46
CA ILE A 3 -9.53 16.18 3.81
C ILE A 3 -9.27 15.39 5.08
N PHE A 4 -8.32 14.46 5.02
CA PHE A 4 -7.91 13.65 6.17
C PHE A 4 -6.57 14.16 6.68
N ALA A 5 -6.47 14.35 8.00
CA ALA A 5 -5.17 14.49 8.63
C ALA A 5 -4.44 13.15 8.52
N LEU A 6 -3.24 13.16 7.96
CA LEU A 6 -2.39 11.98 7.89
C LEU A 6 -1.31 12.05 8.97
N PRO A 7 -0.89 10.91 9.55
CA PRO A 7 0.36 10.82 10.32
C PRO A 7 1.57 11.14 9.42
N PRO A 8 2.81 11.14 9.95
CA PRO A 8 4.01 11.21 9.12
C PRO A 8 3.90 10.25 7.93
N ALA A 9 4.11 10.80 6.73
CA ALA A 9 3.99 10.08 5.48
C ALA A 9 5.33 10.07 4.77
N GLU A 10 5.61 8.99 4.04
CA GLU A 10 6.85 8.78 3.33
C GLU A 10 6.62 8.80 1.82
N LEU A 11 7.65 9.18 1.06
CA LEU A 11 7.65 9.14 -0.41
C LEU A 11 8.79 8.24 -0.88
N GLY A 12 8.43 7.09 -1.44
CA GLY A 12 9.34 6.24 -2.21
C GLY A 12 9.38 6.68 -3.67
N ILE A 13 10.58 6.72 -4.26
CA ILE A 13 10.75 6.91 -5.71
C ILE A 13 11.36 5.63 -6.27
N HIS A 14 10.60 4.96 -7.14
CA HIS A 14 11.07 3.78 -7.84
C HIS A 14 11.51 4.17 -9.26
N PRO A 15 12.64 3.65 -9.75
CA PRO A 15 13.01 3.80 -11.15
C PRO A 15 11.90 3.21 -12.04
N ALA A 16 11.53 3.94 -13.09
CA ALA A 16 10.65 3.41 -14.13
C ALA A 16 11.47 2.59 -15.14
N GLU A 17 10.88 1.50 -15.63
CA GLU A 17 11.47 0.64 -16.67
C GLU A 17 11.04 1.05 -18.10
N GLY A 18 10.21 2.10 -18.23
CA GLY A 18 9.68 2.58 -19.51
C GLY A 18 8.84 3.85 -19.36
N PRO A 19 8.14 4.30 -20.42
CA PRO A 19 7.34 5.53 -20.39
C PRO A 19 5.87 5.32 -20.00
N THR A 20 5.46 4.10 -19.70
CA THR A 20 4.05 3.74 -19.43
C THR A 20 3.75 3.66 -17.95
N TYR A 21 2.47 3.77 -17.61
CA TYR A 21 1.97 3.59 -16.24
C TYR A 21 2.39 2.23 -15.66
N ASP A 22 2.23 1.16 -16.45
CA ASP A 22 2.59 -0.20 -16.05
C ASP A 22 4.10 -0.38 -15.88
N SER A 23 4.91 0.42 -16.58
CA SER A 23 6.37 0.43 -16.44
C SER A 23 6.90 1.30 -15.30
N GLY A 24 6.04 1.73 -14.38
CA GLY A 24 6.42 2.47 -13.17
C GLY A 24 6.33 4.00 -13.29
N VAL A 25 5.86 4.55 -14.42
CA VAL A 25 5.57 5.99 -14.55
C VAL A 25 4.21 6.31 -13.93
N ARG A 26 4.14 6.22 -12.61
CA ARG A 26 2.92 6.50 -11.85
C ARG A 26 3.21 7.15 -10.51
N HIS A 27 2.23 7.90 -10.03
CA HIS A 27 2.14 8.26 -8.62
C HIS A 27 1.18 7.28 -7.95
N GLN A 28 1.60 6.73 -6.82
CA GLN A 28 0.82 5.79 -6.06
C GLN A 28 0.76 6.27 -4.61
N LEU A 29 -0.45 6.26 -4.05
CA LEU A 29 -0.66 6.46 -2.62
C LEU A 29 -0.93 5.11 -2.00
N THR A 30 -0.18 4.79 -0.96
CA THR A 30 -0.20 3.48 -0.30
C THR A 30 -0.41 3.69 1.20
N LEU A 31 -1.20 2.82 1.83
CA LEU A 31 -1.39 2.82 3.27
C LEU A 31 -0.30 1.97 3.93
N MET A 32 0.30 2.47 5.01
CA MET A 32 1.36 1.77 5.73
C MET A 32 0.84 1.01 6.94
N CYS A 33 1.51 -0.08 7.30
CA CYS A 33 1.29 -0.83 8.53
C CYS A 33 2.60 -1.44 9.06
N ASP A 34 2.59 -1.86 10.32
CA ASP A 34 3.75 -2.46 10.99
C ASP A 34 3.80 -4.00 10.83
N ASP A 35 2.65 -4.65 10.64
CA ASP A 35 2.51 -6.09 10.38
C ASP A 35 1.35 -6.32 9.39
N ILE A 36 1.71 -6.71 8.16
CA ILE A 36 0.76 -6.89 7.07
C ILE A 36 -0.18 -8.07 7.30
N ASN A 37 0.29 -9.15 7.94
CA ASN A 37 -0.52 -10.34 8.15
C ASN A 37 -1.59 -10.09 9.22
N GLN A 38 -1.19 -9.45 10.32
CA GLN A 38 -2.12 -9.01 11.36
C GLN A 38 -3.13 -8.02 10.78
N THR A 39 -2.66 -7.00 10.06
CA THR A 39 -3.52 -5.96 9.49
C THR A 39 -4.53 -6.54 8.50
N ILE A 40 -4.12 -7.46 7.61
CA ILE A 40 -5.02 -8.15 6.68
C ILE A 40 -6.10 -8.93 7.42
N LYS A 41 -5.71 -9.66 8.48
CA LYS A 41 -6.68 -10.41 9.28
C LYS A 41 -7.73 -9.48 9.88
N GLU A 42 -7.31 -8.39 10.52
CA GLU A 42 -8.23 -7.42 11.12
C GLU A 42 -9.13 -6.71 10.09
N LEU A 43 -8.60 -6.42 8.90
CA LEU A 43 -9.37 -5.80 7.82
C LEU A 43 -10.41 -6.77 7.25
N ARG A 44 -10.04 -8.05 7.05
CA ARG A 44 -10.99 -9.09 6.64
C ARG A 44 -12.09 -9.31 7.67
N ASP A 45 -11.75 -9.30 8.95
CA ASP A 45 -12.73 -9.40 10.05
C ASP A 45 -13.71 -8.20 10.06
N LYS A 46 -13.28 -7.04 9.55
CA LYS A 46 -14.12 -5.84 9.34
C LYS A 46 -14.87 -5.83 8.00
N GLY A 47 -14.75 -6.89 7.19
CA GLY A 47 -15.44 -7.02 5.90
C GLY A 47 -14.75 -6.32 4.73
N ILE A 48 -13.49 -5.90 4.88
CA ILE A 48 -12.70 -5.35 3.77
C ILE A 48 -12.12 -6.51 2.96
N GLU A 49 -12.28 -6.45 1.64
CA GLU A 49 -11.68 -7.41 0.73
C GLU A 49 -10.19 -7.10 0.53
N VAL A 50 -9.38 -8.17 0.55
CA VAL A 50 -7.94 -8.11 0.31
C VAL A 50 -7.62 -9.07 -0.82
N ARG A 51 -7.07 -8.53 -1.91
CA ARG A 51 -6.73 -9.29 -3.12
C ARG A 51 -5.48 -10.12 -2.89
N GLY A 52 -5.62 -11.43 -3.06
CA GLY A 52 -4.50 -12.35 -3.02
C GLY A 52 -3.82 -12.44 -1.65
N ASN A 53 -2.56 -12.88 -1.68
CA ASN A 53 -1.66 -12.95 -0.53
C ASN A 53 -0.63 -11.83 -0.63
N PRO A 54 -0.06 -11.38 0.51
CA PRO A 54 1.05 -10.44 0.50
C PRO A 54 2.21 -10.91 -0.36
N LEU A 55 2.83 -9.96 -1.06
CA LEU A 55 4.00 -10.17 -1.90
C LEU A 55 5.20 -9.41 -1.35
N ASP A 56 6.37 -10.02 -1.38
CA ASP A 56 7.63 -9.38 -1.03
C ASP A 56 8.23 -8.73 -2.28
N GLU A 57 8.23 -7.40 -2.31
CA GLU A 57 8.71 -6.58 -3.43
C GLU A 57 10.21 -6.24 -3.29
N GLY A 58 10.90 -6.80 -2.28
CA GLY A 58 12.31 -6.54 -1.98
C GLY A 58 12.56 -5.23 -1.22
N TRP A 59 11.69 -4.22 -1.36
CA TRP A 59 11.71 -2.98 -0.56
C TRP A 59 10.69 -2.99 0.59
N GLY A 60 9.71 -3.89 0.52
CA GLY A 60 8.86 -4.30 1.63
C GLY A 60 7.75 -5.22 1.16
N ILE A 61 6.73 -5.40 1.99
CA ILE A 61 5.66 -6.38 1.74
C ILE A 61 4.38 -5.63 1.36
N THR A 62 3.73 -6.01 0.28
CA THR A 62 2.54 -5.31 -0.23
C THR A 62 1.36 -6.25 -0.45
N THR A 63 0.15 -5.70 -0.40
CA THR A 63 -1.08 -6.34 -0.89
C THR A 63 -2.05 -5.27 -1.38
N THR A 64 -3.08 -5.65 -2.14
CA THR A 64 -4.14 -4.70 -2.56
C THR A 64 -5.39 -4.86 -1.71
N LEU A 65 -5.88 -3.75 -1.16
CA LEU A 65 -7.20 -3.62 -0.54
C LEU A 65 -8.23 -3.20 -1.60
N ILE A 66 -9.42 -3.80 -1.53
CA ILE A 66 -10.57 -3.37 -2.33
C ILE A 66 -11.52 -2.62 -1.38
N LEU A 67 -11.51 -1.29 -1.49
CA LEU A 67 -12.34 -0.41 -0.67
C LEU A 67 -13.74 -0.24 -1.29
N PRO A 68 -14.74 0.23 -0.51
CA PRO A 68 -16.08 0.50 -1.03
C PRO A 68 -16.06 1.38 -2.29
N GLY A 69 -16.79 0.95 -3.32
CA GLY A 69 -16.78 1.59 -4.64
C GLY A 69 -15.68 1.06 -5.58
N ASP A 70 -15.18 -0.15 -5.32
CA ASP A 70 -14.18 -0.86 -6.13
C ASP A 70 -12.85 -0.09 -6.28
N VAL A 71 -12.51 0.70 -5.25
CA VAL A 71 -11.26 1.47 -5.23
C VAL A 71 -10.13 0.59 -4.74
N GLU A 72 -9.12 0.40 -5.59
CA GLU A 72 -7.91 -0.33 -5.25
C GLU A 72 -6.92 0.59 -4.54
N VAL A 73 -6.50 0.18 -3.35
CA VAL A 73 -5.46 0.87 -2.57
C VAL A 73 -4.46 -0.16 -2.10
N GLU A 74 -3.18 0.14 -2.23
CA GLU A 74 -2.14 -0.74 -1.73
C GLU A 74 -1.98 -0.57 -0.21
N LEU A 75 -1.77 -1.69 0.48
CA LEU A 75 -1.32 -1.76 1.85
C LEU A 75 0.14 -2.25 1.83
N TYR A 76 0.99 -1.60 2.62
CA TYR A 76 2.43 -1.78 2.62
C TYR A 76 2.96 -1.94 4.05
N GLU A 77 3.84 -2.92 4.25
CA GLU A 77 4.70 -3.05 5.43
C GLU A 77 6.14 -2.71 5.03
N HIS A 78 6.70 -1.73 5.73
CA HIS A 78 8.05 -1.26 5.45
C HIS A 78 9.12 -2.24 5.94
N ARG A 79 10.22 -2.34 5.22
CA ARG A 79 11.41 -3.11 5.64
C ARG A 79 12.67 -2.26 5.87
N HIS A 80 12.49 -0.95 5.89
CA HIS A 80 13.53 0.02 6.19
C HIS A 80 13.18 0.79 7.48
N PRO A 81 14.15 1.47 8.11
CA PRO A 81 13.85 2.45 9.14
C PRO A 81 12.91 3.53 8.58
N THR A 82 11.91 3.91 9.36
CA THR A 82 10.98 4.98 9.00
C THR A 82 11.59 6.35 9.27
N ALA A 83 11.20 7.35 8.47
CA ALA A 83 11.57 8.74 8.67
C ALA A 83 10.79 9.29 9.87
N ILE A 84 11.49 9.58 10.96
CA ILE A 84 10.92 10.18 12.19
C ILE A 84 10.95 11.71 12.10
#